data_AF-A0A7C5WAK1-F1
#
_entry.id   AF-A0A7C5WAK1-F1
#
_cell.length_a   1.000
_cell.length_b   1.000
_cell.length_c   1.000
_cell.angle_alpha   90.00
_cell.angle_beta   90.00
_cell.angle_gamma   90.00
#
_symmetry.space_group_name_H-M   'P 1'
#
loop_
_entity.id
_entity.type
_entity.pdbx_description
1 polymer ?
#
loop_
_entity_poly.entity_id
_entity_poly.type
_entity_poly.pdbx_seq_one_letter_code
_entity_poly.pdbx_strand_id
1 'polypeptide(L)'
;MSLRFGLLLLAAPLLWAQHPRNLFAPPGQEQSQPRSMPYTGLGGAAYYDLSFGAGLTIPVNLWGYVRVPGRYLVPSSTTLVQLISFGGGPTEYARLTDVRVIRDVRVDTTIVERVLVYNLELYQRTGDPSQNPLLYPGDTVIVPGGALSTLEVVVGVVRDVLLILQAAVTLVLFFRGGR
;
A
#
# COMPACT_ATOMS: atom_id res chain seq x y z
N MET A 1 74.81 -8.85 -31.16
CA MET A 1 75.09 -9.34 -32.52
C MET A 1 73.76 -9.79 -33.13
N SER A 2 73.34 -9.13 -34.23
CA SER A 2 72.26 -9.49 -35.19
C SER A 2 70.84 -9.79 -34.65
N LEU A 3 69.83 -8.93 -34.85
CA LEU A 3 68.98 -8.82 -36.07
C LEU A 3 68.28 -10.16 -36.41
N ARG A 4 66.97 -10.27 -36.71
CA ARG A 4 66.00 -9.30 -37.22
C ARG A 4 64.59 -9.94 -37.33
N PHE A 5 63.56 -9.10 -37.14
CA PHE A 5 62.32 -8.95 -37.95
C PHE A 5 61.48 -10.21 -38.25
N GLY A 6 60.22 -10.26 -37.83
CA GLY A 6 59.08 -9.60 -38.50
C GLY A 6 58.18 -10.71 -39.07
N LEU A 7 56.89 -10.59 -39.37
CA LEU A 7 55.91 -9.52 -39.36
C LEU A 7 54.57 -10.20 -39.81
N LEU A 8 53.45 -9.85 -39.17
CA LEU A 8 52.06 -9.81 -39.67
C LEU A 8 51.24 -11.06 -40.07
N LEU A 9 49.93 -10.91 -39.74
CA LEU A 9 48.71 -11.36 -40.47
C LEU A 9 48.34 -12.84 -40.34
N LEU A 10 47.09 -13.28 -40.21
CA LEU A 10 45.74 -12.69 -40.16
C LEU A 10 44.79 -13.85 -39.76
N ALA A 11 43.57 -13.51 -39.31
CA ALA A 11 42.32 -14.25 -39.53
C ALA A 11 41.90 -15.36 -38.53
N ALA A 12 40.65 -15.18 -38.08
CA ALA A 12 39.86 -15.96 -37.15
C ALA A 12 39.56 -17.41 -37.58
N PRO A 13 39.19 -18.30 -36.64
CA PRO A 13 38.46 -19.51 -36.97
C PRO A 13 36.95 -19.31 -36.77
N LEU A 14 36.21 -19.42 -37.87
CA LEU A 14 34.87 -20.01 -37.87
C LEU A 14 34.98 -21.44 -37.32
N LEU A 15 34.22 -21.78 -36.27
CA LEU A 15 33.87 -23.17 -35.98
C LEU A 15 32.38 -23.23 -35.64
N TRP A 16 31.58 -23.54 -36.65
CA TRP A 16 30.21 -24.03 -36.49
C TRP A 16 30.24 -25.51 -36.11
N ALA A 17 29.30 -25.89 -35.24
CA ALA A 17 28.59 -27.17 -35.24
C ALA A 17 29.35 -28.44 -34.80
N GLN A 18 28.81 -29.42 -34.07
CA GLN A 18 27.47 -29.76 -33.57
C GLN A 18 27.63 -31.07 -32.73
N HIS A 19 27.06 -31.22 -31.53
CA HIS A 19 25.94 -32.13 -31.15
C HIS A 19 26.17 -32.71 -29.71
N PRO A 20 25.18 -33.31 -29.00
CA PRO A 20 23.76 -32.97 -28.88
C PRO A 20 23.11 -33.24 -27.48
N ARG A 21 21.82 -32.87 -27.33
CA ARG A 21 20.75 -33.44 -26.46
C ARG A 21 20.84 -33.33 -24.93
N ASN A 22 20.46 -32.17 -24.40
CA ASN A 22 19.71 -32.14 -23.13
C ASN A 22 18.22 -32.29 -23.46
N LEU A 23 17.70 -33.52 -23.42
CA LEU A 23 16.30 -33.86 -23.75
C LEU A 23 15.39 -33.94 -22.51
N PHE A 24 15.84 -33.48 -21.34
CA PHE A 24 15.03 -33.45 -20.11
C PHE A 24 15.32 -32.15 -19.34
N ALA A 25 14.76 -31.04 -19.82
CA ALA A 25 14.47 -29.89 -18.97
C ALA A 25 12.97 -29.98 -18.61
N PRO A 26 12.57 -29.98 -17.32
CA PRO A 26 11.17 -29.96 -16.96
C PRO A 26 10.51 -28.68 -17.52
N PRO A 27 9.38 -28.79 -18.24
CA PRO A 27 8.63 -27.61 -18.66
C PRO A 27 8.01 -26.95 -17.41
N GLY A 28 8.22 -25.65 -17.22
CA GLY A 28 7.42 -24.85 -16.29
C GLY A 28 8.12 -24.27 -15.05
N GLN A 29 9.37 -23.83 -15.16
CA GLN A 29 9.93 -22.88 -14.18
C GLN A 29 10.34 -21.59 -14.89
N GLU A 30 9.40 -21.06 -15.68
CA GLU A 30 9.45 -19.66 -16.11
C GLU A 30 9.20 -18.84 -14.85
N GLN A 31 10.31 -18.30 -14.30
CA GLN A 31 10.32 -17.46 -13.13
C GLN A 31 9.20 -16.43 -13.23
N SER A 32 8.17 -16.62 -12.41
CA SER A 32 7.06 -15.70 -12.23
C SER A 32 7.57 -14.46 -11.49
N GLN A 33 8.49 -13.71 -12.11
CA GLN A 33 8.68 -12.32 -11.74
C GLN A 33 7.42 -11.61 -12.21
N PRO A 34 6.58 -11.05 -11.31
CA PRO A 34 5.45 -10.26 -11.75
C PRO A 34 6.02 -9.09 -12.55
N ARG A 35 5.80 -9.13 -13.87
CA ARG A 35 6.06 -8.01 -14.77
C ARG A 35 5.23 -6.85 -14.22
N SER A 36 5.88 -5.86 -13.62
CA SER A 36 5.20 -4.68 -13.09
C SER A 36 4.45 -4.02 -14.26
N MET A 37 3.13 -4.21 -14.29
CA MET A 37 2.30 -3.60 -15.32
C MET A 37 2.20 -2.10 -15.05
N PRO A 38 2.30 -1.26 -16.09
CA PRO A 38 2.08 0.16 -15.96
C PRO A 38 0.60 0.40 -15.61
N TYR A 39 0.34 1.16 -14.55
CA TYR A 39 -0.99 1.65 -14.25
C TYR A 39 -1.43 2.60 -15.36
N THR A 40 -2.30 2.12 -16.26
CA THR A 40 -3.13 2.97 -17.11
C THR A 40 -4.53 3.01 -16.51
N GLY A 41 -4.92 4.21 -16.08
CA GLY A 41 -6.20 4.45 -15.43
C GLY A 41 -7.41 4.38 -16.37
N LEU A 42 -8.57 4.54 -15.73
CA LEU A 42 -9.94 4.71 -16.27
C LEU A 42 -10.71 3.41 -16.56
N GLY A 43 -11.61 3.07 -15.63
CA GLY A 43 -12.65 2.06 -15.81
C GLY A 43 -12.63 1.00 -14.71
N GLY A 44 -13.68 0.94 -13.90
CA GLY A 44 -13.86 -0.04 -12.83
C GLY A 44 -14.07 -1.46 -13.34
N ALA A 45 -13.07 -2.02 -14.02
CA ALA A 45 -13.04 -3.43 -14.37
C ALA A 45 -12.75 -4.21 -13.09
N ALA A 46 -13.77 -4.91 -12.59
CA ALA A 46 -13.58 -5.92 -11.57
C ALA A 46 -12.73 -7.05 -12.19
N TYR A 47 -11.65 -7.43 -11.51
CA TYR A 47 -10.71 -8.45 -11.98
C TYR A 47 -11.20 -9.83 -11.56
N TYR A 48 -11.13 -10.84 -12.43
CA TYR A 48 -11.41 -12.22 -12.01
C TYR A 48 -10.10 -12.82 -11.49
N ASP A 49 -10.01 -13.07 -10.19
CA ASP A 49 -8.92 -13.87 -9.63
C ASP A 49 -9.39 -15.32 -9.46
N LEU A 50 -8.86 -16.20 -10.31
CA LEU A 50 -9.17 -17.63 -10.27
C LEU A 50 -8.56 -18.33 -9.04
N SER A 51 -7.65 -17.67 -8.32
CA SER A 51 -7.05 -18.18 -7.08
C SER A 51 -8.06 -18.22 -5.93
N PHE A 52 -9.02 -17.29 -5.93
CA PHE A 52 -10.14 -17.25 -4.98
C PHE A 52 -11.41 -17.82 -5.61
N GLY A 53 -11.37 -19.09 -6.07
CA GLY A 53 -12.56 -19.83 -6.51
C GLY A 53 -13.52 -19.03 -7.38
N ALA A 54 -13.09 -18.63 -8.58
CA ALA A 54 -13.93 -17.95 -9.59
C ALA A 54 -14.74 -16.73 -9.07
N GLY A 55 -14.18 -15.92 -8.17
CA GLY A 55 -14.81 -14.71 -7.66
C GLY A 55 -14.46 -13.45 -8.46
N LEU A 56 -15.43 -12.53 -8.60
CA LEU A 56 -15.18 -11.15 -9.04
C LEU A 56 -14.44 -10.38 -7.95
N THR A 57 -13.33 -9.74 -8.29
CA THR A 57 -12.51 -8.93 -7.38
C THR A 57 -12.70 -7.45 -7.68
N ILE A 58 -12.90 -6.66 -6.63
CA ILE A 58 -13.19 -5.24 -6.70
C ILE A 58 -12.03 -4.42 -6.10
N PRO A 59 -11.65 -3.30 -6.70
CA PRO A 59 -10.68 -2.39 -6.10
C PRO A 59 -11.36 -1.53 -5.02
N VAL A 60 -10.78 -1.50 -3.82
CA VAL A 60 -11.22 -0.67 -2.69
C VAL A 60 -10.01 0.00 -2.04
N ASN A 61 -10.22 1.15 -1.42
CA ASN A 61 -9.17 1.87 -0.70
C ASN A 61 -9.42 1.81 0.80
N LEU A 62 -8.37 1.57 1.59
CA LEU A 62 -8.41 1.53 3.03
C LEU A 62 -7.41 2.53 3.62
N TRP A 63 -7.89 3.48 4.41
CA TRP A 63 -7.09 4.55 4.98
C TRP A 63 -7.36 4.75 6.47
N GLY A 64 -6.45 5.47 7.12
CA GLY A 64 -6.56 5.88 8.51
C GLY A 64 -5.87 4.91 9.46
N TYR A 65 -6.47 4.73 10.65
CA TYR A 65 -5.86 4.08 11.81
C TYR A 65 -5.98 2.55 11.76
N VAL A 66 -5.45 1.97 10.68
CA VAL A 66 -5.30 0.53 10.46
C VAL A 66 -3.82 0.17 10.33
N ARG A 67 -3.45 -1.09 10.60
CA ARG A 67 -2.02 -1.47 10.61
C ARG A 67 -1.34 -1.29 9.25
N VAL A 68 -2.04 -1.68 8.17
CA VAL A 68 -1.54 -1.62 6.80
C VAL A 68 -2.58 -0.89 5.95
N PRO A 69 -2.54 0.44 5.87
CA PRO A 69 -3.39 1.20 4.95
C PRO A 69 -2.90 1.01 3.51
N GLY A 70 -3.80 1.15 2.55
CA GLY A 70 -3.48 1.03 1.13
C GLY A 70 -4.67 0.67 0.26
N ARG A 71 -4.37 0.37 -1.00
CA ARG A 71 -5.35 -0.10 -1.98
C ARG A 71 -5.38 -1.62 -2.00
N TYR A 72 -6.58 -2.18 -1.94
CA TYR A 72 -6.80 -3.62 -1.91
C TYR A 72 -7.65 -4.07 -3.10
N LEU A 73 -7.34 -5.25 -3.60
CA LEU A 73 -8.17 -6.00 -4.54
C LEU A 73 -8.81 -7.14 -3.74
N VAL A 74 -10.11 -7.05 -3.52
CA VAL A 74 -10.84 -7.97 -2.62
C VAL A 74 -12.03 -8.60 -3.33
N PRO A 75 -12.48 -9.81 -2.96
CA PRO A 75 -13.69 -10.39 -3.54
C PRO A 75 -14.90 -9.45 -3.41
N SER A 76 -15.82 -9.47 -4.37
CA SER A 76 -17.02 -8.62 -4.37
C SER A 76 -17.99 -8.90 -3.21
N SER A 77 -17.80 -10.01 -2.50
CA SER A 77 -18.50 -10.38 -1.27
C SER A 77 -17.83 -9.83 0.00
N THR A 78 -16.79 -9.00 -0.14
CA THR A 78 -16.04 -8.46 1.00
C THR A 78 -16.86 -7.43 1.77
N THR A 79 -16.89 -7.60 3.09
CA THR A 79 -17.52 -6.67 4.03
C THR A 79 -16.51 -5.68 4.60
N LEU A 80 -17.01 -4.60 5.21
CA LEU A 80 -16.19 -3.56 5.85
C LEU A 80 -15.19 -4.14 6.87
N VAL A 81 -15.65 -5.04 7.74
CA VAL A 81 -14.79 -5.67 8.76
C VAL A 81 -13.73 -6.58 8.14
N GLN A 82 -14.06 -7.31 7.06
CA GLN A 82 -13.09 -8.13 6.35
C GLN A 82 -12.00 -7.28 5.70
N LEU A 83 -12.34 -6.16 5.07
CA LEU A 83 -11.34 -5.26 4.50
C LEU A 83 -10.38 -4.74 5.58
N ILE A 84 -10.91 -4.28 6.72
CA ILE A 84 -10.07 -3.82 7.84
C ILE A 84 -9.19 -4.96 8.35
N SER A 85 -9.69 -6.20 8.36
CA SER A 85 -8.91 -7.38 8.74
C SER A 85 -7.79 -7.69 7.74
N PHE A 86 -8.02 -7.53 6.44
CA PHE A 86 -6.96 -7.63 5.42
C PHE A 86 -5.87 -6.57 5.61
N GLY A 87 -6.25 -5.38 6.09
CA GLY A 87 -5.32 -4.34 6.54
C GLY A 87 -4.62 -4.60 7.87
N GLY A 88 -4.70 -5.82 8.41
CA GLY A 88 -4.10 -6.20 9.70
C GLY A 88 -4.91 -5.78 10.93
N GLY A 89 -6.15 -5.34 10.73
CA GLY A 89 -7.03 -4.87 11.81
C GLY A 89 -6.82 -3.40 12.17
N PRO A 90 -7.71 -2.85 13.03
CA PRO A 90 -7.57 -1.51 13.54
C PRO A 90 -6.35 -1.38 14.46
N THR A 91 -5.75 -0.20 14.50
CA THR A 91 -4.74 0.14 15.51
C THR A 91 -5.38 0.41 16.87
N GLU A 92 -4.57 0.49 17.92
CA GLU A 92 -5.03 0.80 19.29
C GLU A 92 -5.69 2.19 19.42
N TYR A 93 -5.33 3.11 18.53
CA TYR A 93 -5.86 4.47 18.49
C TYR A 93 -7.05 4.63 17.54
N ALA A 94 -7.52 3.54 16.92
CA ALA A 94 -8.63 3.60 15.98
C ALA A 94 -9.96 3.88 16.68
N ARG A 95 -10.75 4.81 16.13
CA ARG A 95 -12.11 5.08 16.59
C ARG A 95 -13.12 4.32 15.73
N LEU A 96 -13.56 3.18 16.24
CA LEU A 96 -14.47 2.26 15.54
C LEU A 96 -15.94 2.69 15.52
N THR A 97 -16.29 3.74 16.24
CA THR A 97 -17.68 4.27 16.31
C THR A 97 -18.08 5.15 15.12
N ASP A 98 -17.11 5.62 14.32
CA ASP A 98 -17.30 6.58 13.22
C ASP A 98 -16.50 6.15 11.98
N VAL A 99 -16.56 4.86 11.63
CA VAL A 99 -15.87 4.37 10.43
C VAL A 99 -16.64 4.83 9.20
N ARG A 100 -15.93 5.46 8.26
CA ARG A 100 -16.56 6.11 7.11
C ARG A 100 -16.30 5.32 5.84
N VAL A 101 -17.35 5.14 5.04
CA VAL A 101 -17.27 4.60 3.69
C VAL A 101 -17.71 5.69 2.73
N ILE A 102 -16.77 6.16 1.92
CA ILE A 102 -17.01 7.12 0.86
C ILE A 102 -17.30 6.34 -0.41
N ARG A 103 -18.46 6.60 -1.01
CA ARG A 103 -18.95 5.91 -2.21
C ARG A 103 -19.42 6.90 -3.25
N ASP A 104 -18.89 6.77 -4.46
CA ASP A 104 -19.39 7.47 -5.63
C ASP A 104 -20.66 6.79 -6.14
N VAL A 105 -21.78 7.50 -6.07
CA VAL A 105 -23.07 7.02 -6.58
C VAL A 105 -23.42 7.81 -7.83
N ARG A 106 -23.73 7.10 -8.92
CA ARG A 106 -24.27 7.72 -10.13
C ARG A 106 -25.78 7.94 -9.94
N VAL A 107 -26.19 9.20 -10.02
CA VAL A 107 -27.60 9.61 -10.05
C VAL A 107 -27.82 10.32 -11.38
N ASP A 108 -28.60 9.70 -12.25
CA ASP A 108 -28.82 10.11 -13.64
C ASP A 108 -27.51 10.24 -14.43
N THR A 109 -27.09 11.48 -14.73
CA THR A 109 -25.84 11.82 -15.44
C THR A 109 -24.77 12.38 -14.50
N THR A 110 -25.03 12.48 -13.19
CA THR A 110 -24.15 13.11 -12.21
C THR A 110 -23.56 12.08 -11.25
N ILE A 111 -22.29 12.26 -10.88
CA ILE A 111 -21.64 11.48 -9.82
C ILE A 111 -21.77 12.28 -8.52
N VAL A 112 -22.38 11.67 -7.50
CA VAL A 112 -22.55 12.24 -6.16
C VAL A 112 -21.76 11.39 -5.17
N GLU A 113 -20.85 12.02 -4.44
CA GLU A 113 -20.13 11.38 -3.34
C GLU A 113 -21.07 11.22 -2.14
N ARG A 114 -21.20 9.99 -1.63
CA ARG A 114 -21.95 9.68 -0.41
C ARG A 114 -20.99 9.22 0.68
N VAL A 115 -21.06 9.88 1.83
CA VAL A 115 -20.36 9.46 3.05
C VAL A 115 -21.31 8.67 3.93
N LEU A 116 -21.03 7.38 4.10
CA LEU A 116 -21.76 6.47 4.97
C LEU A 116 -20.96 6.26 6.25
N VAL A 117 -21.60 6.32 7.42
CA VAL A 117 -20.94 6.17 8.73
C VAL A 117 -21.43 4.90 9.41
N TYR A 118 -20.50 4.11 9.92
CA TYR A 118 -20.75 2.83 10.55
C TYR A 118 -20.06 2.73 11.92
N ASN A 119 -20.75 2.09 12.85
CA ASN A 119 -20.26 1.83 14.20
C ASN A 119 -19.84 0.36 14.32
N LEU A 120 -18.56 0.08 14.06
CA LEU A 120 -17.98 -1.25 14.15
C LEU A 120 -17.81 -1.74 15.59
N GLU A 121 -17.78 -0.84 16.58
CA GLU A 121 -17.82 -1.24 17.99
C GLU A 121 -19.18 -1.86 18.34
N LEU A 122 -20.28 -1.27 17.82
CA LEU A 122 -21.61 -1.84 17.96
C LEU A 122 -21.68 -3.22 17.28
N TYR A 123 -21.17 -3.33 16.04
CA TYR A 123 -21.09 -4.62 15.34
C TYR A 123 -20.39 -5.70 16.16
N GLN A 124 -19.24 -5.39 16.77
CA GLN A 124 -18.49 -6.36 17.57
C GLN A 124 -19.26 -6.84 18.81
N ARG A 125 -20.10 -5.98 19.39
CA ARG A 125 -20.88 -6.30 20.59
C ARG A 125 -22.18 -7.03 20.30
N THR A 126 -22.91 -6.60 19.26
CA THR A 126 -24.27 -7.08 18.98
C THR A 126 -24.34 -8.03 17.80
N GLY A 127 -23.33 -8.04 16.93
CA GLY A 127 -23.36 -8.74 15.65
C GLY A 127 -24.30 -8.12 14.62
N ASP A 128 -24.76 -6.88 14.83
CA ASP A 128 -25.76 -6.25 13.96
C ASP A 128 -25.22 -6.05 12.53
N PRO A 129 -25.74 -6.80 11.53
CA PRO A 129 -25.23 -6.75 10.16
C PRO A 129 -25.40 -5.37 9.51
N SER A 130 -26.29 -4.50 10.02
CA SER A 130 -26.45 -3.13 9.51
C SER A 130 -25.17 -2.29 9.64
N GLN A 131 -24.30 -2.64 10.59
CA GLN A 131 -23.04 -1.95 10.87
C GLN A 131 -21.87 -2.50 10.06
N ASN A 132 -22.02 -3.63 9.36
CA ASN A 132 -20.97 -4.25 8.56
C ASN A 132 -21.43 -4.42 7.10
N PRO A 133 -21.48 -3.32 6.32
CA PRO A 133 -21.96 -3.33 4.94
C PRO A 133 -21.01 -4.11 4.03
N LEU A 134 -21.54 -4.57 2.89
CA LEU A 134 -20.74 -4.97 1.74
C LEU A 134 -20.09 -3.75 1.06
N LEU A 135 -18.89 -3.96 0.55
CA LEU A 135 -18.13 -2.96 -0.19
C LEU A 135 -18.37 -3.08 -1.69
N TYR A 136 -18.24 -1.96 -2.38
CA TYR A 136 -18.44 -1.84 -3.82
C TYR A 136 -17.18 -1.31 -4.52
N PRO A 137 -17.04 -1.55 -5.83
CA PRO A 137 -15.89 -1.04 -6.59
C PRO A 137 -15.70 0.47 -6.41
N GLY A 138 -14.49 0.86 -6.03
CA GLY A 138 -14.14 2.27 -5.82
C GLY A 138 -14.42 2.80 -4.41
N ASP A 139 -15.06 2.01 -3.53
CA ASP A 139 -15.31 2.43 -2.16
C ASP A 139 -13.99 2.81 -1.46
N THR A 140 -14.03 3.91 -0.71
CA THR A 140 -12.92 4.38 0.11
C THR A 140 -13.33 4.32 1.58
N VAL A 141 -12.68 3.43 2.32
CA VAL A 141 -12.89 3.23 3.75
C VAL A 141 -11.89 4.05 4.53
N ILE A 142 -12.37 4.87 5.46
CA ILE A 142 -11.56 5.69 6.35
C ILE A 142 -11.86 5.31 7.79
N VAL A 143 -10.84 4.84 8.49
CA VAL A 143 -10.89 4.56 9.93
C VAL A 143 -10.30 5.75 10.68
N PRO A 144 -11.12 6.58 11.36
CA PRO A 144 -10.59 7.75 12.06
C PRO A 144 -9.80 7.34 13.31
N GLY A 145 -8.96 8.26 13.79
CA GLY A 145 -8.27 8.14 15.07
C GLY A 145 -9.15 8.64 16.22
N GLY A 146 -8.87 8.15 17.42
CA GLY A 146 -9.40 8.70 18.66
C GLY A 146 -8.94 10.13 18.91
N ALA A 147 -9.66 10.86 19.77
CA ALA A 147 -9.38 12.27 20.10
C ALA A 147 -7.95 12.52 20.64
N LEU A 148 -7.27 11.47 21.12
CA LEU A 148 -5.92 11.54 21.67
C LEU A 148 -4.82 11.53 20.61
N SER A 149 -5.07 11.09 19.37
CA SER A 149 -4.02 11.06 18.33
C SER A 149 -3.71 12.46 17.77
N THR A 150 -4.66 13.41 17.83
CA THR A 150 -4.39 14.83 17.57
C THR A 150 -3.57 15.46 18.70
N LEU A 151 -3.71 14.97 19.94
CA LEU A 151 -2.99 15.51 21.11
C LEU A 151 -1.51 15.09 21.14
N GLU A 152 -1.16 13.89 20.68
CA GLU A 152 0.24 13.44 20.60
C GLU A 152 1.07 14.28 19.61
N VAL A 153 0.49 14.68 18.47
CA VAL A 153 1.14 15.61 17.52
C VAL A 153 1.44 16.95 18.19
N VAL A 154 0.50 17.48 18.98
CA VAL A 154 0.66 18.75 19.69
C VAL A 154 1.71 18.65 20.80
N VAL A 155 1.72 17.55 21.58
CA VAL A 155 2.71 17.33 22.65
C VAL A 155 4.12 17.14 22.09
N GLY A 156 4.27 16.44 20.95
CA GLY A 156 5.55 16.30 20.26
C GLY A 156 6.14 17.65 19.83
N VAL A 157 5.33 18.50 19.19
CA VAL A 157 5.74 19.86 18.78
C VAL A 157 6.13 20.72 19.99
N VAL A 158 5.37 20.66 21.09
CA VAL A 158 5.69 21.42 22.31
C VAL A 158 7.02 20.99 22.92
N ARG A 159 7.32 19.69 22.96
CA ARG A 159 8.60 19.17 23.45
C ARG A 159 9.77 19.68 22.61
N ASP A 160 9.64 19.64 21.28
CA ASP A 160 10.71 20.05 20.37
C ASP A 160 10.98 21.56 20.46
N VAL A 161 9.93 22.38 20.53
CA VAL A 161 10.05 23.83 20.73
C VAL A 161 10.69 24.15 22.08
N LEU A 162 10.35 23.42 23.15
CA LEU A 162 10.94 23.62 24.47
C LEU A 162 12.44 23.34 24.49
N LEU A 163 12.91 22.31 23.78
CA LEU A 163 14.34 22.00 23.66
C LEU A 163 15.10 23.09 22.90
N ILE A 164 14.52 23.62 21.81
CA ILE A 164 15.12 24.71 21.04
C ILE A 164 15.20 25.98 21.90
N LEU A 165 14.13 26.31 22.62
CA LEU A 165 14.10 27.46 23.53
C LEU A 165 15.09 27.31 24.68
N GLN A 166 15.17 26.13 25.30
CA GLN A 166 16.18 25.82 26.32
C GLN A 166 17.59 26.01 25.77
N ALA A 167 17.91 25.42 24.62
CA ALA A 167 19.22 25.54 24.00
C ALA A 167 19.58 27.01 23.70
N ALA A 168 18.63 27.81 23.20
CA ALA A 168 18.83 29.23 22.94
C ALA A 168 19.07 30.04 24.22
N VAL A 169 18.29 29.79 25.28
CA VAL A 169 18.47 30.43 26.59
C VAL A 169 19.84 30.08 27.17
N THR A 170 20.21 28.79 27.15
CA THR A 170 21.53 28.33 27.59
C THR A 170 22.66 28.99 26.79
N LEU A 171 22.51 29.09 25.47
CA LEU A 171 23.49 29.75 24.60
C LEU A 171 23.65 31.24 24.93
N VAL A 172 22.55 31.97 25.12
CA VAL A 172 22.59 33.40 25.50
C VAL A 172 23.23 33.61 26.87
N LEU A 173 22.93 32.74 27.84
CA LEU A 173 23.52 32.81 29.18
C LEU A 173 25.03 32.51 29.14
N PHE A 174 25.46 31.56 28.32
CA PHE A 174 26.87 31.23 28.13
C PHE A 174 27.70 32.44 27.63
N PHE A 175 27.18 33.19 26.65
CA PHE A 175 27.86 34.39 26.15
C PHE A 175 27.80 35.59 27.11
N ARG A 176 26.79 35.67 28.00
CA ARG A 176 26.67 36.76 29.00
C ARG A 176 27.55 36.58 30.24
N GLY A 177 27.95 35.35 30.60
CA GLY A 177 28.69 35.04 31.83
C GLY A 177 30.22 35.13 31.75
N GLY A 178 30.80 35.46 30.58
CA GLY A 178 32.24 35.40 30.33
C GLY A 178 33.06 36.66 30.66
N ARG A 179 32.70 37.45 31.68
CA ARG A 179 33.50 38.61 32.14
C ARG A 179 33.64 38.63 33.65
#